data_AF-S7NE74-F1
#
_entry.id   AF-S7NE74-F1
#
_cell.length_a   1.000
_cell.length_b   1.000
_cell.length_c   1.000
_cell.angle_alpha   90.00
_cell.angle_beta   90.00
_cell.angle_gamma   90.00
#
_symmetry.space_group_name_H-M   'P 1'
#
loop_
_entity.id
_entity.type
_entity.pdbx_description
1 polymer ?
#
loop_
_entity_poly.entity_id
_entity_poly.type
_entity_poly.pdbx_seq_one_letter_code
_entity_poly.pdbx_strand_id
1 'polypeptide(L)'
;MFLQWKSQAVEEKVEIGCEVLDMNPRGNEQASAFHREGYWENLLVIVLCQNNIRNQAHMNRVVTHELIHTFDHCRAHVDWFTNVRHLACSEIRAANLSGDCSLVNEIFRLRFGLKQHHQLAPEQPQQGFLARFLADDQKCQLMLLKTLQTNPYVKLLLDAMKRSGCAVNRERHFSCEDCNGNVSGGFDASVSQIVLCQNNIRNQAHMNRVVTHELIHTFDHCRAHVDWFTNVRHLACSEIRAANLSGDCSLVNEIFRLRFGLKQHHQTCVRDRAILSILAVRNVSKEVAEKAVDEVFESCFNDHEPFGRIPHNKTYAKYAHRDFQNRHRYYSNI
;
A
#
# COMPACT_ATOMS: atom_id res chain seq x y z
N MET A 1 21.19 12.62 14.33
CA MET A 1 22.12 11.48 14.38
C MET A 1 22.99 11.57 13.14
N PHE A 2 24.23 12.02 13.26
CA PHE A 2 25.12 12.19 12.12
C PHE A 2 25.62 10.82 11.64
N LEU A 3 25.26 10.41 10.43
CA LEU A 3 25.82 9.24 9.78
C LEU A 3 27.09 9.68 9.05
N GLN A 4 28.26 9.28 9.56
CA GLN A 4 29.55 9.55 8.94
C GLN A 4 29.94 8.36 8.04
N TRP A 5 30.09 8.59 6.74
CA TRP A 5 30.60 7.60 5.78
C TRP A 5 31.96 8.10 5.28
N LYS A 6 33.04 7.33 5.53
CA LYS A 6 34.39 7.66 5.05
C LYS A 6 34.71 6.84 3.79
N SER A 7 34.76 7.49 2.64
CA SER A 7 35.56 7.08 1.49
C SER A 7 36.47 8.24 1.09
N GLN A 8 37.70 7.95 0.66
CA GLN A 8 38.66 8.94 0.18
C GLN A 8 38.17 9.63 -1.11
N ALA A 9 37.33 10.64 -0.94
CA ALA A 9 36.93 11.67 -1.90
C ALA A 9 36.22 12.73 -1.05
N VAL A 10 36.43 14.03 -1.33
CA VAL A 10 35.86 15.22 -0.67
C VAL A 10 34.73 14.91 0.34
N GLU A 11 34.93 15.22 1.63
CA GLU A 11 33.90 15.07 2.67
C GLU A 11 32.74 16.06 2.42
N GLU A 12 31.85 15.74 1.48
CA GLU A 12 30.58 16.44 1.28
C GLU A 12 29.65 16.09 2.45
N LYS A 13 29.16 17.13 3.14
CA LYS A 13 28.21 16.97 4.25
C LYS A 13 26.80 17.13 3.71
N VAL A 14 25.91 16.24 4.12
CA VAL A 14 24.48 16.29 3.79
C VAL A 14 23.70 16.56 5.07
N GLU A 15 22.97 17.67 5.10
CA GLU A 15 22.06 18.01 6.19
C GLU A 15 20.61 17.88 5.71
N ILE A 16 19.76 17.28 6.54
CA ILE A 16 18.32 17.15 6.27
C ILE A 16 17.59 17.96 7.32
N GLY A 17 16.87 18.99 6.88
CA GLY A 17 16.05 19.86 7.71
C GLY A 17 14.58 19.80 7.31
N CYS A 18 13.70 20.17 8.23
CA CYS A 18 12.29 20.40 7.94
C CYS A 18 11.99 21.88 8.18
N GLU A 19 11.40 22.55 7.18
CA GLU A 19 10.96 23.95 7.28
C GLU A 19 9.46 24.03 6.94
N VAL A 20 8.74 24.88 7.67
CA VAL A 20 7.40 25.34 7.28
C VAL A 20 7.64 26.48 6.28
N LEU A 21 7.32 26.25 5.01
CA LEU A 21 7.55 27.22 3.95
C LEU A 21 6.23 27.66 3.34
N ASP A 22 6.00 28.96 3.36
CA ASP A 22 4.89 29.59 2.65
C ASP A 22 5.21 29.75 1.14
N MET A 23 6.50 29.79 0.75
CA MET A 23 7.01 29.81 -0.63
C MET A 23 8.42 29.16 -0.73
N ASN A 24 8.68 28.33 -1.75
CA ASN A 24 10.03 27.84 -2.09
C ASN A 24 10.82 28.94 -2.87
N PRO A 25 12.16 29.09 -2.72
CA PRO A 25 12.98 30.02 -3.50
C PRO A 25 12.84 29.95 -5.04
N ARG A 26 12.24 28.88 -5.60
CA ARG A 26 11.90 28.77 -7.04
C ARG A 26 10.44 29.15 -7.40
N GLY A 27 9.68 29.72 -6.47
CA GLY A 27 8.30 30.18 -6.70
C GLY A 27 7.26 29.06 -6.85
N ASN A 28 7.58 27.83 -6.45
CA ASN A 28 6.64 26.70 -6.50
C ASN A 28 6.08 26.38 -5.10
N GLU A 29 4.81 26.69 -4.87
CA GLU A 29 4.09 26.43 -3.61
C GLU A 29 3.86 24.93 -3.35
N GLN A 30 4.07 24.05 -4.34
CA GLN A 30 3.69 22.64 -4.29
C GLN A 30 4.85 21.66 -4.07
N ALA A 31 6.09 22.15 -3.93
CA ALA A 31 7.25 21.29 -3.73
C ALA A 31 7.22 20.63 -2.34
N SER A 32 7.38 19.30 -2.27
CA SER A 32 7.46 18.55 -1.00
C SER A 32 8.85 18.59 -0.37
N ALA A 33 9.88 18.83 -1.18
CA ALA A 33 11.24 19.11 -0.73
C ALA A 33 12.00 19.89 -1.81
N PHE A 34 13.17 20.41 -1.44
CA PHE A 34 14.15 20.97 -2.36
C PHE A 34 15.52 20.99 -1.70
N HIS A 35 16.55 21.11 -2.52
CA HIS A 35 17.91 21.32 -2.05
C HIS A 35 18.29 22.81 -2.00
N ARG A 36 19.09 23.16 -1.00
CA ARG A 36 19.70 24.48 -0.81
C ARG A 36 21.22 24.30 -0.65
N GLU A 37 22.02 25.15 -1.30
CA GLU A 37 23.46 25.24 -1.02
C GLU A 37 23.68 25.80 0.39
N GLY A 38 24.48 25.10 1.19
CA GLY A 38 24.83 25.53 2.54
C GLY A 38 25.82 26.70 2.55
N TYR A 39 25.89 27.41 3.68
CA TYR A 39 26.80 28.55 3.89
C TYR A 39 28.31 28.20 3.88
N TRP A 40 28.66 26.91 3.79
CA TRP A 40 30.04 26.40 3.78
C TRP A 40 30.28 25.64 2.47
N GLU A 41 31.48 25.76 1.89
CA GLU A 41 31.88 24.98 0.72
C GLU A 41 31.68 23.47 1.00
N ASN A 42 30.93 22.80 0.11
CA ASN A 42 30.60 21.36 0.13
C ASN A 42 29.50 20.90 1.12
N LEU A 43 28.57 21.78 1.52
CA LEU A 43 27.37 21.40 2.30
C LEU A 43 26.10 21.40 1.43
N LEU A 44 25.49 20.22 1.25
CA LEU A 44 24.19 20.04 0.58
C LEU A 44 23.08 19.92 1.63
N VAL A 45 22.10 20.82 1.58
CA VAL A 45 20.97 20.81 2.53
C VAL A 45 19.70 20.36 1.81
N ILE A 46 19.09 19.26 2.26
CA ILE A 46 17.75 18.83 1.85
C ILE A 46 16.74 19.47 2.81
N VAL A 47 15.85 20.29 2.28
CA VAL A 47 14.78 20.93 3.05
C VAL A 47 13.46 20.25 2.71
N LEU A 48 12.85 19.60 3.69
CA LEU A 48 11.51 19.03 3.58
C LEU A 48 10.47 20.11 3.91
N CYS A 49 9.48 20.27 3.03
CA CYS A 49 8.39 21.23 3.21
C CYS A 49 7.32 20.60 4.11
N GLN A 50 7.31 20.94 5.39
CA GLN A 50 6.45 20.30 6.40
C GLN A 50 4.96 20.31 6.01
N ASN A 51 4.47 21.40 5.42
CA ASN A 51 3.06 21.56 5.00
C ASN A 51 2.69 20.70 3.78
N ASN A 52 3.67 20.20 3.04
CA ASN A 52 3.48 19.41 1.82
C ASN A 52 3.79 17.92 2.02
N ILE A 53 4.13 17.51 3.25
CA ILE A 53 4.32 16.10 3.63
C ILE A 53 3.02 15.57 4.24
N ARG A 54 2.51 14.46 3.70
CA ARG A 54 1.16 13.95 4.02
C ARG A 54 1.16 12.93 5.15
N ASN A 55 2.13 12.03 5.12
CA ASN A 55 2.31 10.96 6.09
C ASN A 55 3.76 10.45 6.03
N GLN A 56 4.12 9.52 6.92
CA GLN A 56 5.47 8.96 6.99
C GLN A 56 5.92 8.27 5.69
N ALA A 57 4.99 7.64 4.95
CA ALA A 57 5.33 7.00 3.68
C ALA A 57 5.64 8.02 2.58
N HIS A 58 4.85 9.10 2.49
CA HIS A 58 5.13 10.22 1.61
C HIS A 58 6.48 10.86 1.97
N MET A 59 6.76 11.06 3.25
CA MET A 59 8.04 11.59 3.72
C MET A 59 9.21 10.68 3.31
N ASN A 60 9.08 9.36 3.50
CA ASN A 60 10.11 8.41 3.12
C ASN A 60 10.38 8.43 1.61
N ARG A 61 9.35 8.55 0.76
CA ARG A 61 9.50 8.67 -0.70
C ARG A 61 10.22 9.95 -1.07
N VAL A 62 9.77 11.09 -0.54
CA VAL A 62 10.38 12.41 -0.79
C VAL A 62 11.83 12.43 -0.33
N VAL A 63 12.13 11.97 0.89
CA VAL A 63 13.52 11.89 1.38
C VAL A 63 14.37 10.96 0.51
N THR A 64 13.83 9.82 0.08
CA THR A 64 14.55 8.89 -0.81
C THR A 64 14.85 9.54 -2.16
N HIS A 65 13.88 10.24 -2.72
CA HIS A 65 14.00 11.01 -3.96
C HIS A 65 15.14 12.03 -3.86
N GLU A 66 15.11 12.90 -2.84
CA GLU A 66 16.13 13.94 -2.65
C GLU A 66 17.53 13.37 -2.34
N LEU A 67 17.59 12.25 -1.62
CA LEU A 67 18.86 11.57 -1.33
C LEU A 67 19.50 10.96 -2.59
N ILE A 68 18.70 10.57 -3.59
CA ILE A 68 19.24 10.07 -4.87
C ILE A 68 19.93 11.18 -5.65
N HIS A 69 19.36 12.39 -5.66
CA HIS A 69 20.02 13.57 -6.23
C HIS A 69 21.37 13.85 -5.56
N THR A 70 21.39 13.80 -4.23
CA THR A 70 22.63 13.96 -3.47
C THR A 70 23.64 12.86 -3.78
N PHE A 71 23.20 11.60 -3.85
CA PHE A 71 24.08 10.48 -4.18
C PHE A 71 24.68 10.58 -5.60
N ASP A 72 23.87 10.98 -6.58
CA ASP A 72 24.32 11.17 -7.96
C ASP A 72 25.34 12.32 -8.08
N HIS A 73 25.15 13.39 -7.31
CA HIS A 73 26.10 14.48 -7.18
C HIS A 73 27.45 13.99 -6.60
N CYS A 74 27.42 13.31 -5.46
CA CYS A 74 28.63 12.84 -4.78
C CYS A 74 29.39 11.77 -5.58
N ARG A 75 28.68 10.85 -6.24
CA ARG A 75 29.29 9.68 -6.91
C ARG A 75 29.75 9.98 -8.32
N ALA A 76 28.96 10.73 -9.09
CA ALA A 76 29.15 10.87 -10.53
C ALA A 76 29.37 12.33 -10.97
N HIS A 77 29.59 13.25 -10.02
CA HIS A 77 29.75 14.69 -10.25
C HIS A 77 28.61 15.28 -11.10
N VAL A 78 27.40 14.78 -10.86
CA VAL A 78 26.19 15.23 -11.54
C VAL A 78 25.78 16.59 -10.98
N ASP A 79 26.10 17.66 -11.72
CA ASP A 79 25.59 19.01 -11.43
C ASP A 79 24.12 19.15 -11.85
N TRP A 80 23.20 18.99 -10.92
CA TRP A 80 21.77 19.17 -11.15
C TRP A 80 21.28 20.60 -10.81
N PHE A 81 22.16 21.50 -10.34
CA PHE A 81 21.84 22.91 -10.09
C PHE A 81 21.91 23.75 -11.37
N THR A 82 22.93 23.54 -12.19
CA THR A 82 23.17 24.37 -13.39
C THR A 82 23.05 23.61 -14.70
N ASN A 83 23.12 22.28 -14.69
CA ASN A 83 23.06 21.46 -15.90
C ASN A 83 21.74 20.67 -15.99
N VAL A 84 20.87 21.14 -16.88
CA VAL A 84 19.53 20.57 -17.10
C VAL A 84 19.54 19.10 -17.55
N ARG A 85 20.58 18.64 -18.26
CA ARG A 85 20.69 17.23 -18.68
C ARG A 85 21.01 16.32 -17.49
N HIS A 86 21.88 16.80 -16.61
CA HIS A 86 22.27 16.12 -15.39
C HIS A 86 21.09 16.05 -14.40
N LEU A 87 20.37 17.15 -14.24
CA LEU A 87 19.12 17.20 -13.49
C LEU A 87 18.11 16.19 -14.05
N ALA A 88 17.82 16.21 -15.35
CA ALA A 88 16.87 15.28 -15.96
C ALA A 88 17.26 13.80 -15.78
N CYS A 89 18.54 13.46 -15.93
CA CYS A 89 19.02 12.10 -15.69
C CYS A 89 18.86 11.66 -14.23
N SER A 90 19.13 12.56 -13.28
CA SER A 90 18.98 12.27 -11.85
C SER A 90 17.51 12.18 -11.45
N GLU A 91 16.63 13.04 -11.99
CA GLU A 91 15.17 13.01 -11.79
C GLU A 91 14.54 11.69 -12.25
N ILE A 92 14.93 11.18 -13.42
CA ILE A 92 14.47 9.87 -13.91
C ILE A 92 14.86 8.76 -12.94
N ARG A 93 16.09 8.80 -12.42
CA ARG A 93 16.60 7.80 -11.50
C ARG A 93 15.99 7.93 -10.11
N ALA A 94 15.82 9.16 -9.62
CA ALA A 94 15.17 9.50 -8.38
C ALA A 94 13.74 8.98 -8.39
N ALA A 95 12.94 9.34 -9.41
CA ALA A 95 11.55 8.94 -9.51
C ALA A 95 11.35 7.42 -9.67
N ASN A 96 12.29 6.72 -10.32
CA ASN A 96 12.25 5.26 -10.44
C ASN A 96 12.58 4.55 -9.11
N LEU A 97 13.62 4.98 -8.41
CA LEU A 97 14.12 4.31 -7.20
C LEU A 97 13.40 4.75 -5.90
N SER A 98 12.82 5.96 -5.87
CA SER A 98 11.97 6.44 -4.77
C SER A 98 10.56 5.81 -4.80
N GLY A 99 10.19 5.19 -5.92
CA GLY A 99 8.86 4.66 -6.17
C GLY A 99 7.84 5.70 -6.66
N ASP A 100 8.25 6.93 -6.97
CA ASP A 100 7.37 7.99 -7.47
C ASP A 100 6.78 7.69 -8.85
N CYS A 101 7.47 6.89 -9.68
CA CYS A 101 7.04 6.41 -10.98
C CYS A 101 6.51 4.96 -10.99
N SER A 102 6.13 4.39 -9.84
CA SER A 102 5.45 3.09 -9.84
C SER A 102 4.12 3.18 -10.59
N LEU A 103 3.90 2.33 -11.60
CA LEU A 103 2.63 2.21 -12.32
C LEU A 103 1.45 1.93 -11.37
N VAL A 104 1.71 1.30 -10.22
CA VAL A 104 0.71 1.09 -9.16
C VAL A 104 0.44 2.40 -8.46
N ASN A 105 1.44 3.26 -8.22
CA ASN A 105 1.19 4.60 -7.70
C ASN A 105 0.42 5.49 -8.70
N GLU A 106 0.65 5.35 -10.01
CA GLU A 106 -0.13 6.07 -11.03
C GLU A 106 -1.56 5.53 -11.18
N ILE A 107 -1.76 4.20 -11.21
CA ILE A 107 -3.09 3.58 -11.24
C ILE A 107 -3.81 3.81 -9.90
N PHE A 108 -3.10 3.77 -8.78
CA PHE A 108 -3.64 4.08 -7.45
C PHE A 108 -4.05 5.55 -7.39
N ARG A 109 -3.24 6.49 -7.90
CA ARG A 109 -3.59 7.92 -8.04
C ARG A 109 -4.78 8.15 -8.98
N LEU A 110 -4.84 7.46 -10.12
CA LEU A 110 -5.92 7.64 -11.12
C LEU A 110 -7.24 6.97 -10.71
N ARG A 111 -7.20 5.85 -10.01
CA ARG A 111 -8.39 5.02 -9.71
C ARG A 111 -8.88 5.07 -8.28
N PHE A 112 -7.98 5.33 -7.33
CA PHE A 112 -8.31 5.60 -5.92
C PHE A 112 -8.31 7.08 -5.60
N GLY A 113 -7.98 7.96 -6.56
CA GLY A 113 -8.03 9.43 -6.45
C GLY A 113 -7.89 9.97 -5.04
N LEU A 114 -6.72 9.76 -4.44
CA LEU A 114 -6.33 10.48 -3.24
C LEU A 114 -6.53 11.97 -3.53
N LYS A 115 -7.32 12.67 -2.73
CA LYS A 115 -7.52 14.12 -2.92
C LYS A 115 -6.15 14.81 -3.01
N GLN A 116 -5.73 15.16 -4.22
CA GLN A 116 -4.98 16.39 -4.43
C GLN A 116 -6.03 17.49 -4.33
N HIS A 117 -5.90 18.34 -3.31
CA HIS A 117 -6.65 19.59 -3.25
C HIS A 117 -6.20 20.48 -4.41
N HIS A 118 -6.75 20.26 -5.60
CA HIS A 118 -6.59 21.15 -6.74
C HIS A 118 -7.96 21.40 -7.35
N GLN A 119 -8.62 22.45 -6.87
CA GLN A 119 -9.18 23.56 -7.64
C GLN A 119 -10.10 24.39 -6.73
N LEU A 120 -9.62 25.60 -6.40
CA LEU A 120 -10.41 26.67 -5.79
C LEU A 120 -11.44 27.19 -6.80
N ALA A 121 -12.72 27.13 -6.43
CA ALA A 121 -13.78 28.03 -6.90
C ALA A 121 -14.75 28.26 -5.71
N PRO A 122 -15.45 29.41 -5.66
CA PRO A 122 -15.45 30.25 -4.46
C PRO A 122 -16.43 29.84 -3.35
N GLU A 123 -15.99 30.21 -2.14
CA GLU A 123 -16.60 30.25 -0.81
C GLU A 123 -18.03 29.73 -0.58
N GLN A 124 -18.15 28.73 0.32
CA GLN A 124 -19.13 28.63 1.42
C GLN A 124 -18.56 27.74 2.56
N PRO A 125 -19.01 27.89 3.82
CA PRO A 125 -18.13 27.88 5.00
C PRO A 125 -17.57 26.50 5.40
N GLN A 126 -16.25 26.46 5.59
CA GLN A 126 -15.38 25.27 5.71
C GLN A 126 -15.36 24.57 7.08
N GLN A 127 -16.19 24.98 8.06
CA GLN A 127 -16.10 24.42 9.42
C GLN A 127 -16.60 22.96 9.54
N GLY A 128 -17.52 22.51 8.67
CA GLY A 128 -18.09 21.16 8.76
C GLY A 128 -17.26 20.06 8.09
N PHE A 129 -16.44 20.40 7.10
CA PHE A 129 -15.72 19.42 6.28
C PHE A 129 -14.46 18.89 6.98
N LEU A 130 -13.65 19.77 7.57
CA LEU A 130 -12.45 19.39 8.33
C LEU A 130 -12.81 18.56 9.58
N ALA A 131 -13.87 18.94 10.30
CA ALA A 131 -14.35 18.18 11.45
C ALA A 131 -14.80 16.76 11.06
N ARG A 132 -15.46 16.62 9.91
CA ARG A 132 -15.90 15.31 9.39
C ARG A 132 -14.71 14.47 8.93
N PHE A 133 -13.73 15.08 8.28
CA PHE A 133 -12.47 14.42 7.88
C PHE A 133 -11.69 13.88 9.08
N LEU A 134 -11.48 14.71 10.11
CA LEU A 134 -10.78 14.30 11.34
C LEU A 134 -11.55 13.23 12.11
N ALA A 135 -12.88 13.30 12.12
CA ALA A 135 -13.73 12.28 12.74
C ALA A 135 -13.74 10.95 11.97
N ASP A 136 -13.75 11.00 10.63
CA ASP A 136 -13.72 9.82 9.78
C ASP A 136 -12.33 9.13 9.78
N ASP A 137 -11.24 9.91 9.84
CA ASP A 137 -9.89 9.38 10.06
C ASP A 137 -9.78 8.68 11.42
N GLN A 138 -10.21 9.34 12.51
CA GLN A 138 -10.24 8.70 13.83
C GLN A 138 -11.07 7.41 13.83
N LYS A 139 -12.22 7.41 13.15
CA LYS A 139 -13.07 6.22 13.02
C LYS A 139 -12.35 5.09 12.28
N CYS A 140 -11.69 5.38 11.16
CA CYS A 140 -10.92 4.39 10.41
C CYS A 140 -9.80 3.79 11.27
N GLN A 141 -9.02 4.64 11.94
CA GLN A 141 -7.92 4.22 12.83
C GLN A 141 -8.41 3.34 13.99
N LEU A 142 -9.53 3.70 14.62
CA LEU A 142 -10.12 2.90 15.70
C LEU A 142 -10.63 1.54 15.21
N MET A 143 -11.29 1.52 14.06
CA MET A 143 -11.78 0.28 13.44
C MET A 143 -10.63 -0.62 12.99
N LEU A 144 -9.55 -0.05 12.46
CA LEU A 144 -8.33 -0.76 12.12
C LEU A 144 -7.68 -1.36 13.38
N LEU A 145 -7.50 -0.57 14.43
CA LEU A 145 -6.93 -1.04 15.70
C LEU A 145 -7.72 -2.22 16.26
N LYS A 146 -9.05 -2.12 16.29
CA LYS A 146 -9.93 -3.20 16.72
C LYS A 146 -9.79 -4.44 15.84
N THR A 147 -9.62 -4.26 14.52
CA THR A 147 -9.41 -5.34 13.56
C THR A 147 -8.11 -6.09 13.87
N LEU A 148 -6.99 -5.38 13.98
CA LEU A 148 -5.67 -5.97 14.25
C LEU A 148 -5.64 -6.72 15.59
N GLN A 149 -6.34 -6.22 16.60
CA GLN A 149 -6.34 -6.82 17.94
C GLN A 149 -7.28 -8.03 18.09
N THR A 150 -8.44 -8.01 17.43
CA THR A 150 -9.55 -8.94 17.75
C THR A 150 -9.93 -9.90 16.63
N ASN A 151 -9.59 -9.60 15.37
CA ASN A 151 -10.02 -10.42 14.25
C ASN A 151 -9.10 -11.65 14.09
N PRO A 152 -9.63 -12.89 14.20
CA PRO A 152 -8.81 -14.10 14.13
C PRO A 152 -8.17 -14.34 12.76
N TYR A 153 -8.78 -13.87 11.66
CA TYR A 153 -8.17 -13.98 10.33
C TYR A 153 -6.89 -13.14 10.26
N VAL A 154 -7.02 -11.90 10.70
CA VAL A 154 -5.93 -10.91 10.70
C VAL A 154 -4.82 -11.33 11.64
N LYS A 155 -5.13 -11.82 12.85
CA LYS A 155 -4.11 -12.31 13.78
C LYS A 155 -3.30 -13.46 13.21
N LEU A 156 -3.95 -14.40 12.51
CA LEU A 156 -3.26 -15.49 11.83
C LEU A 156 -2.29 -14.96 10.77
N LEU A 157 -2.76 -14.08 9.89
CA LEU A 157 -1.93 -13.49 8.84
C LEU A 157 -0.74 -12.71 9.42
N LEU A 158 -0.95 -11.91 10.46
CA LEU A 158 0.13 -11.17 11.14
C LEU A 158 1.18 -12.13 11.74
N ASP A 159 0.75 -13.20 12.41
CA ASP A 159 1.66 -14.23 12.93
C ASP A 159 2.43 -14.95 11.81
N ALA A 160 1.76 -15.24 10.69
CA ALA A 160 2.36 -15.90 9.53
C ALA A 160 3.40 -15.02 8.83
N MET A 161 3.08 -13.74 8.62
CA MET A 161 4.02 -12.78 8.06
C MET A 161 5.21 -12.54 8.99
N LYS A 162 4.99 -12.46 10.31
CA LYS A 162 6.07 -12.37 11.29
C LYS A 162 7.01 -13.58 11.22
N ARG A 163 6.46 -14.80 11.10
CA ARG A 163 7.26 -16.03 10.95
C ARG A 163 8.01 -16.12 9.62
N SER A 164 7.48 -15.48 8.58
CA SER A 164 8.07 -15.47 7.23
C SER A 164 9.10 -14.34 7.02
N GLY A 165 9.40 -13.55 8.05
CA GLY A 165 10.35 -12.44 7.96
C GLY A 165 9.78 -11.10 7.45
N CYS A 166 8.46 -11.02 7.21
CA CYS A 166 7.79 -9.82 6.70
C CYS A 166 6.87 -9.21 7.77
N ALA A 167 7.41 -8.92 8.95
CA ALA A 167 6.60 -8.42 10.05
C ALA A 167 5.85 -7.12 9.69
N VAL A 168 4.52 -7.14 9.83
CA VAL A 168 3.66 -5.99 9.55
C VAL A 168 3.58 -5.10 10.79
N ASN A 169 4.12 -3.90 10.65
CA ASN A 169 3.96 -2.78 11.58
C ASN A 169 2.75 -1.92 11.19
N ARG A 170 1.89 -1.55 12.15
CA ARG A 170 0.66 -0.79 11.91
C ARG A 170 0.95 0.58 11.31
N GLU A 171 1.86 1.34 11.93
CA GLU A 171 2.15 2.73 11.60
C GLU A 171 2.79 2.89 10.22
N ARG A 172 3.56 1.89 9.78
CA ARG A 172 4.26 1.90 8.48
C ARG A 172 3.43 1.29 7.34
N HIS A 173 2.70 0.20 7.60
CA HIS A 173 2.07 -0.58 6.54
C HIS A 173 0.58 -0.30 6.36
N PHE A 174 -0.05 0.55 7.18
CA PHE A 174 -1.46 0.91 7.00
C PHE A 174 -1.64 2.42 6.89
N SER A 175 -2.48 2.86 5.96
CA SER A 175 -2.96 4.24 5.89
C SER A 175 -4.48 4.26 5.71
N CYS A 176 -5.14 5.19 6.40
CA CYS A 176 -6.54 5.53 6.17
C CYS A 176 -6.56 6.75 5.26
N GLU A 177 -7.25 6.65 4.13
CA GLU A 177 -7.27 7.69 3.11
C GLU A 177 -8.69 7.89 2.57
N ASP A 178 -8.97 9.08 2.06
CA ASP A 178 -10.17 9.36 1.29
C ASP A 178 -9.91 9.03 -0.18
N CYS A 179 -10.68 8.07 -0.71
CA CYS A 179 -10.50 7.58 -2.07
C CYS A 179 -11.62 8.05 -3.01
N ASN A 180 -11.27 8.37 -4.25
CA ASN A 180 -12.24 8.47 -5.34
C ASN A 180 -12.61 7.07 -5.86
N GLY A 181 -13.89 6.84 -6.14
CA GLY A 181 -14.40 5.54 -6.61
C GLY A 181 -14.96 4.64 -5.52
N ASN A 182 -15.37 3.42 -5.90
CA ASN A 182 -16.09 2.47 -5.01
C ASN A 182 -15.18 1.38 -4.38
N VAL A 183 -13.87 1.59 -4.41
CA VAL A 183 -12.85 0.68 -3.87
C VAL A 183 -12.69 0.90 -2.36
N SER A 184 -12.61 -0.19 -1.59
CA SER A 184 -12.58 -0.09 -0.11
C SER A 184 -11.18 -0.19 0.49
N GLY A 185 -10.21 -0.68 -0.28
CA GLY A 185 -8.80 -0.72 0.09
C GLY A 185 -7.95 -1.22 -1.08
N GLY A 186 -6.64 -1.22 -0.89
CA GLY A 186 -5.68 -1.75 -1.85
C GLY A 186 -4.29 -1.95 -1.24
N PHE A 187 -3.50 -2.83 -1.84
CA PHE A 187 -2.11 -3.09 -1.47
C PHE A 187 -1.13 -2.50 -2.50
N ASP A 188 -0.25 -1.61 -2.06
CA ASP A 188 0.86 -1.10 -2.84
C ASP A 188 2.14 -1.90 -2.55
N ALA A 189 2.48 -2.78 -3.49
CA ALA A 189 3.67 -3.63 -3.41
C ALA A 189 4.99 -2.85 -3.40
N SER A 190 5.05 -1.64 -3.98
CA SER A 190 6.30 -0.88 -4.11
C SER A 190 6.83 -0.40 -2.76
N VAL A 191 5.93 -0.06 -1.83
CA VAL A 191 6.26 0.37 -0.46
C VAL A 191 5.80 -0.61 0.61
N SER A 192 5.13 -1.68 0.19
CA SER A 192 4.43 -2.63 1.07
C SER A 192 3.45 -1.92 2.00
N GLN A 193 2.52 -1.13 1.44
CA GLN A 193 1.52 -0.40 2.23
C GLN A 193 0.11 -0.83 1.84
N ILE A 194 -0.74 -1.00 2.85
CA ILE A 194 -2.18 -1.21 2.72
C ILE A 194 -2.87 0.13 2.90
N VAL A 195 -3.63 0.53 1.90
CA VAL A 195 -4.45 1.74 1.96
C VAL A 195 -5.90 1.34 2.19
N LEU A 196 -6.55 2.01 3.14
CA LEU A 196 -7.94 1.78 3.54
C LEU A 196 -8.77 3.01 3.18
N CYS A 197 -9.73 2.84 2.28
CA CYS A 197 -10.58 3.94 1.81
C CYS A 197 -11.69 4.21 2.81
N GLN A 198 -11.44 5.12 3.75
CA GLN A 198 -12.30 5.33 4.92
C GLN A 198 -13.74 5.73 4.55
N ASN A 199 -13.88 6.52 3.47
CA ASN A 199 -15.16 6.97 2.93
C ASN A 199 -16.03 5.82 2.36
N ASN A 200 -15.42 4.67 2.04
CA ASN A 200 -16.10 3.49 1.52
C ASN A 200 -16.31 2.39 2.58
N ILE A 201 -15.63 2.49 3.73
CA ILE A 201 -15.71 1.51 4.81
C ILE A 201 -16.88 1.81 5.76
N ARG A 202 -18.00 1.11 5.52
CA ARG A 202 -19.27 1.32 6.23
C ARG A 202 -19.26 0.96 7.73
N ASN A 203 -18.67 -0.18 8.10
CA ASN A 203 -18.74 -0.72 9.46
C ASN A 203 -17.59 -1.67 9.79
N GLN A 204 -17.49 -2.11 11.06
CA GLN A 204 -16.43 -2.99 11.54
C GLN A 204 -16.33 -4.32 10.78
N ALA A 205 -17.46 -4.91 10.35
CA ALA A 205 -17.44 -6.14 9.57
C ALA A 205 -16.90 -5.92 8.15
N HIS A 206 -17.13 -4.75 7.56
CA HIS A 206 -16.52 -4.35 6.30
C HIS A 206 -15.01 -4.13 6.45
N MET A 207 -14.57 -3.35 7.45
CA MET A 207 -13.16 -3.14 7.76
C MET A 207 -12.40 -4.46 7.96
N ASN A 208 -12.98 -5.36 8.75
CA ASN A 208 -12.43 -6.69 9.01
C ASN A 208 -12.13 -7.46 7.72
N ARG A 209 -13.02 -7.39 6.72
CA ARG A 209 -12.87 -8.09 5.45
C ARG A 209 -11.82 -7.42 4.57
N VAL A 210 -11.89 -6.09 4.41
CA VAL A 210 -10.91 -5.31 3.65
C VAL A 210 -9.50 -5.55 4.17
N VAL A 211 -9.27 -5.37 5.48
CA VAL A 211 -7.94 -5.60 6.07
C VAL A 211 -7.48 -7.05 5.88
N THR A 212 -8.38 -8.03 5.98
CA THR A 212 -8.00 -9.44 5.73
C THR A 212 -7.63 -9.66 4.26
N HIS A 213 -8.40 -9.10 3.33
CA HIS A 213 -8.16 -9.16 1.89
C HIS A 213 -6.79 -8.57 1.54
N GLU A 214 -6.53 -7.33 1.97
CA GLU A 214 -5.25 -6.67 1.68
C GLU A 214 -4.06 -7.35 2.37
N LEU A 215 -4.25 -7.92 3.58
CA LEU A 215 -3.18 -8.68 4.23
C LEU A 215 -2.87 -10.02 3.52
N ILE A 216 -3.83 -10.60 2.80
CA ILE A 216 -3.55 -11.76 1.94
C ILE A 216 -2.64 -11.32 0.79
N HIS A 217 -2.91 -10.20 0.13
CA HIS A 217 -2.00 -9.65 -0.87
C HIS A 217 -0.60 -9.39 -0.30
N THR A 218 -0.50 -8.80 0.89
CA THR A 218 0.79 -8.59 1.57
C THR A 218 1.51 -9.91 1.87
N PHE A 219 0.80 -10.92 2.37
CA PHE A 219 1.37 -12.24 2.64
C PHE A 219 1.85 -12.92 1.36
N ASP A 220 1.10 -12.77 0.27
CA ASP A 220 1.41 -13.34 -1.04
C ASP A 220 2.65 -12.69 -1.64
N HIS A 221 2.74 -11.36 -1.54
CA HIS A 221 3.93 -10.62 -1.91
C HIS A 221 5.17 -11.11 -1.14
N CYS A 222 5.02 -11.32 0.16
CA CYS A 222 6.09 -11.78 1.04
C CYS A 222 6.58 -13.19 0.68
N ARG A 223 5.66 -14.15 0.51
CA ARG A 223 6.05 -15.57 0.41
C ARG A 223 6.27 -16.08 -1.02
N ALA A 224 5.61 -15.47 -2.00
CA ALA A 224 5.57 -15.98 -3.37
C ALA A 224 6.18 -15.00 -4.39
N HIS A 225 6.70 -13.86 -3.93
CA HIS A 225 7.31 -12.82 -4.78
C HIS A 225 6.43 -12.48 -5.99
N VAL A 226 5.14 -12.23 -5.71
CA VAL A 226 4.12 -11.96 -6.72
C VAL A 226 4.57 -10.82 -7.64
N ASP A 227 4.49 -11.08 -8.94
CA ASP A 227 4.71 -10.06 -9.96
C ASP A 227 3.38 -9.37 -10.22
N TRP A 228 3.17 -8.28 -9.51
CA TRP A 228 1.95 -7.51 -9.56
C TRP A 228 1.74 -6.83 -10.91
N PHE A 229 2.79 -6.64 -11.71
CA PHE A 229 2.83 -5.70 -12.82
C PHE A 229 2.83 -6.33 -14.19
N THR A 230 3.78 -7.22 -14.43
CA THR A 230 4.00 -7.75 -15.77
C THR A 230 3.22 -9.04 -16.00
N ASN A 231 2.82 -9.70 -14.92
CA ASN A 231 2.15 -10.99 -14.96
C ASN A 231 0.72 -10.95 -14.40
N VAL A 232 -0.27 -10.85 -15.29
CA VAL A 232 -1.70 -10.86 -14.93
C VAL A 232 -2.11 -12.15 -14.22
N ARG A 233 -1.43 -13.29 -14.47
CA ARG A 233 -1.71 -14.56 -13.79
C ARG A 233 -1.33 -14.52 -12.30
N HIS A 234 -0.21 -13.87 -11.98
CA HIS A 234 0.24 -13.69 -10.60
C HIS A 234 -0.75 -12.81 -9.82
N LEU A 235 -1.17 -11.69 -10.43
CA LEU A 235 -2.24 -10.85 -9.89
C LEU A 235 -3.53 -11.66 -9.70
N ALA A 236 -4.00 -12.36 -10.74
CA ALA A 236 -5.23 -13.15 -10.68
C ALA A 236 -5.20 -14.19 -9.57
N CYS A 237 -4.06 -14.87 -9.38
CA CYS A 237 -3.88 -15.85 -8.31
C CYS A 237 -4.05 -15.22 -6.92
N SER A 238 -3.45 -14.05 -6.70
CA SER A 238 -3.54 -13.30 -5.45
C SER A 238 -4.97 -12.83 -5.18
N GLU A 239 -5.69 -12.36 -6.22
CA GLU A 239 -7.09 -11.96 -6.15
C GLU A 239 -8.04 -13.13 -5.84
N ILE A 240 -7.81 -14.29 -6.45
CA ILE A 240 -8.54 -15.54 -6.14
C ILE A 240 -8.38 -15.87 -4.66
N ARG A 241 -7.14 -15.86 -4.16
CA ARG A 241 -6.86 -16.20 -2.75
C ARG A 241 -7.43 -15.17 -1.79
N ALA A 242 -7.33 -13.88 -2.11
CA ALA A 242 -7.91 -12.81 -1.31
C ALA A 242 -9.43 -12.94 -1.25
N ALA A 243 -10.13 -13.21 -2.36
CA ALA A 243 -11.57 -13.43 -2.38
C ALA A 243 -12.00 -14.72 -1.64
N ASN A 244 -11.20 -15.79 -1.74
CA ASN A 244 -11.45 -17.09 -1.14
C ASN A 244 -11.29 -17.06 0.40
N LEU A 245 -10.19 -16.48 0.89
CA LEU A 245 -9.77 -16.61 2.30
C LEU A 245 -10.19 -15.44 3.20
N SER A 246 -10.56 -14.28 2.64
CA SER A 246 -10.94 -13.08 3.41
C SER A 246 -12.33 -13.14 4.04
N GLY A 247 -13.17 -14.10 3.62
CA GLY A 247 -14.59 -14.15 3.98
C GLY A 247 -15.49 -13.21 3.15
N ASP A 248 -14.96 -12.60 2.09
CA ASP A 248 -15.73 -11.82 1.11
C ASP A 248 -16.88 -12.64 0.51
N CYS A 249 -16.59 -13.88 0.13
CA CYS A 249 -17.54 -14.83 -0.45
C CYS A 249 -18.20 -15.75 0.60
N SER A 250 -18.42 -15.27 1.82
CA SER A 250 -19.14 -16.03 2.84
C SER A 250 -20.67 -16.00 2.63
N LEU A 251 -21.33 -17.12 2.95
CA LEU A 251 -22.78 -17.35 2.71
C LEU A 251 -23.68 -16.19 3.19
N VAL A 252 -23.38 -15.59 4.34
CA VAL A 252 -24.16 -14.44 4.86
C VAL A 252 -24.10 -13.26 3.87
N ASN A 253 -22.93 -12.96 3.31
CA ASN A 253 -22.77 -11.87 2.35
C ASN A 253 -23.43 -12.20 1.01
N GLU A 254 -23.59 -13.48 0.69
CA GLU A 254 -24.21 -13.97 -0.53
C GLU A 254 -25.74 -13.98 -0.45
N ILE A 255 -26.30 -14.27 0.74
CA ILE A 255 -27.73 -14.12 1.04
C ILE A 255 -28.16 -12.65 0.89
N PHE A 256 -27.34 -11.70 1.37
CA PHE A 256 -27.58 -10.25 1.13
C PHE A 256 -27.47 -9.85 -0.35
N ARG A 257 -26.95 -10.70 -1.22
CA ARG A 257 -26.82 -10.47 -2.68
C ARG A 257 -27.87 -11.23 -3.51
N LEU A 258 -28.90 -11.79 -2.88
CA LEU A 258 -30.07 -12.42 -3.52
C LEU A 258 -29.75 -13.58 -4.50
N ARG A 259 -28.56 -14.18 -4.41
CA ARG A 259 -28.18 -15.35 -5.22
C ARG A 259 -28.59 -16.63 -4.48
N PHE A 260 -29.79 -17.14 -4.74
CA PHE A 260 -30.29 -18.39 -4.17
C PHE A 260 -29.87 -19.60 -5.01
N GLY A 261 -29.40 -20.65 -4.32
CA GLY A 261 -29.44 -22.04 -4.77
C GLY A 261 -28.51 -22.44 -5.93
N LEU A 262 -27.38 -23.10 -5.61
CA LEU A 262 -26.71 -24.15 -6.42
C LEU A 262 -25.40 -24.60 -5.74
N LYS A 263 -25.01 -25.87 -5.93
CA LYS A 263 -23.63 -26.34 -5.66
C LYS A 263 -22.67 -25.42 -6.44
N GLN A 264 -21.53 -25.03 -5.83
CA GLN A 264 -20.47 -24.14 -6.38
C GLN A 264 -20.62 -22.61 -6.21
N HIS A 265 -21.60 -22.12 -5.44
CA HIS A 265 -21.79 -20.67 -5.25
C HIS A 265 -20.52 -19.92 -4.79
N HIS A 266 -19.75 -20.50 -3.87
CA HIS A 266 -18.52 -19.89 -3.37
C HIS A 266 -17.45 -19.73 -4.45
N GLN A 267 -17.26 -20.76 -5.30
CA GLN A 267 -16.29 -20.70 -6.41
C GLN A 267 -16.69 -19.63 -7.43
N THR A 268 -17.98 -19.54 -7.77
CA THR A 268 -18.49 -18.48 -8.64
C THR A 268 -18.25 -17.10 -8.06
N CYS A 269 -18.52 -16.90 -6.76
CA CYS A 269 -18.21 -15.63 -6.10
C CYS A 269 -16.71 -15.30 -6.15
N VAL A 270 -15.83 -16.29 -5.90
CA VAL A 270 -14.38 -16.08 -5.96
C VAL A 270 -13.93 -15.70 -7.36
N ARG A 271 -14.44 -16.37 -8.41
CA ARG A 271 -14.16 -16.00 -9.81
C ARG A 271 -14.63 -14.58 -10.11
N ASP A 272 -15.90 -14.27 -9.84
CA ASP A 272 -16.48 -12.95 -10.10
C ASP A 272 -15.70 -11.84 -9.39
N ARG A 273 -15.33 -12.06 -8.13
CA ARG A 273 -14.56 -11.08 -7.32
C ARG A 273 -13.17 -10.88 -7.89
N ALA A 274 -12.46 -11.96 -8.24
CA ALA A 274 -11.12 -11.86 -8.80
C ALA A 274 -11.12 -11.09 -10.13
N ILE A 275 -12.07 -11.39 -11.02
CA ILE A 275 -12.23 -10.67 -12.30
C ILE A 275 -12.48 -9.17 -12.05
N LEU A 276 -13.42 -8.84 -11.14
CA LEU A 276 -13.72 -7.45 -10.79
C LEU A 276 -12.52 -6.72 -10.20
N SER A 277 -11.74 -7.35 -9.33
CA SER A 277 -10.53 -6.75 -8.77
C SER A 277 -9.47 -6.52 -9.84
N ILE A 278 -9.18 -7.51 -10.71
CA ILE A 278 -8.23 -7.35 -11.83
C ILE A 278 -8.65 -6.19 -12.71
N LEU A 279 -9.92 -6.14 -13.11
CA LEU A 279 -10.45 -5.03 -13.92
C LEU A 279 -10.37 -3.70 -13.19
N ALA A 280 -10.45 -3.69 -11.86
CA ALA A 280 -10.28 -2.51 -11.01
C ALA A 280 -8.82 -2.12 -10.75
N VAL A 281 -7.81 -2.93 -11.09
CA VAL A 281 -6.39 -2.54 -10.92
C VAL A 281 -5.56 -2.60 -12.21
N ARG A 282 -6.06 -3.21 -13.28
CA ARG A 282 -5.40 -3.33 -14.58
C ARG A 282 -6.25 -2.76 -15.70
N ASN A 283 -5.59 -2.15 -16.69
CA ASN A 283 -6.21 -1.77 -17.95
C ASN A 283 -6.13 -2.95 -18.92
N VAL A 284 -6.98 -3.96 -18.70
CA VAL A 284 -7.10 -5.15 -19.55
C VAL A 284 -8.57 -5.35 -19.90
N SER A 285 -8.83 -6.06 -21.00
CA SER A 285 -10.20 -6.42 -21.37
C SER A 285 -10.76 -7.46 -20.40
N LYS A 286 -12.09 -7.56 -20.33
CA LYS A 286 -12.78 -8.55 -19.49
C LYS A 286 -12.38 -9.97 -19.86
N GLU A 287 -12.22 -10.25 -21.14
CA GLU A 287 -11.86 -11.57 -21.67
C GLU A 287 -10.44 -11.96 -21.22
N VAL A 288 -9.51 -11.00 -21.19
CA VAL A 288 -8.14 -11.24 -20.69
C VAL A 288 -8.16 -11.53 -19.18
N ALA A 289 -8.95 -10.79 -18.40
CA ALA A 289 -9.08 -11.02 -16.96
C ALA A 289 -9.73 -12.39 -16.66
N GLU A 290 -10.82 -12.74 -17.36
CA GLU A 290 -11.48 -14.04 -17.26
C GLU A 290 -10.53 -15.19 -17.58
N LYS A 291 -9.85 -15.10 -18.73
CA LYS A 291 -8.88 -16.11 -19.13
C LYS A 291 -7.75 -16.28 -18.11
N ALA A 292 -7.22 -15.17 -17.58
CA ALA A 292 -6.16 -15.24 -16.58
C ALA A 292 -6.64 -15.91 -15.28
N VAL A 293 -7.86 -15.60 -14.82
CA VAL A 293 -8.49 -16.24 -13.66
C VAL A 293 -8.70 -17.73 -13.91
N ASP A 294 -9.26 -18.09 -15.07
CA ASP A 294 -9.55 -19.49 -15.41
C ASP A 294 -8.28 -20.35 -15.47
N GLU A 295 -7.19 -19.82 -16.02
CA GLU A 295 -5.91 -20.52 -16.15
C GLU A 295 -5.27 -20.87 -14.79
N VAL A 296 -5.42 -20.02 -13.78
CA VAL A 296 -4.80 -20.25 -12.45
C VAL A 296 -5.77 -20.68 -11.36
N PHE A 297 -7.07 -20.78 -11.67
CA PHE A 297 -8.12 -20.94 -10.66
C PHE A 297 -7.89 -22.15 -9.76
N GLU A 298 -7.71 -23.34 -10.34
CA GLU A 298 -7.59 -24.57 -9.56
C GLU A 298 -6.38 -24.55 -8.63
N SER A 299 -5.22 -24.07 -9.09
CA SER A 299 -4.03 -23.97 -8.24
C SER A 299 -4.22 -22.97 -7.10
N CYS A 300 -4.76 -21.78 -7.40
CA CYS A 300 -4.82 -20.68 -6.44
C CYS A 300 -5.99 -20.81 -5.47
N PHE A 301 -7.11 -21.40 -5.93
CA PHE A 301 -8.27 -21.67 -5.08
C PHE A 301 -7.94 -22.72 -4.01
N ASN A 302 -7.14 -23.74 -4.35
CA ASN A 302 -6.74 -24.80 -3.43
C ASN A 302 -5.53 -24.42 -2.54
N ASP A 303 -4.92 -23.25 -2.75
CA ASP A 303 -3.85 -22.74 -1.90
C ASP A 303 -4.43 -21.98 -0.70
N HIS A 304 -4.50 -22.68 0.42
CA HIS A 304 -5.07 -22.17 1.67
C HIS A 304 -4.04 -21.61 2.65
N GLU A 305 -2.78 -21.40 2.26
CA GLU A 305 -1.81 -20.81 3.19
C GLU A 305 -2.18 -19.35 3.54
N PRO A 306 -2.02 -18.92 4.80
CA PRO A 306 -1.51 -19.68 5.96
C PRO A 306 -2.59 -20.38 6.79
N PHE A 307 -3.86 -20.29 6.38
CA PHE A 307 -5.00 -20.82 7.13
C PHE A 307 -5.07 -22.35 7.13
N GLY A 308 -4.51 -23.01 6.12
CA GLY A 308 -4.63 -24.46 5.88
C GLY A 308 -6.04 -24.93 5.51
N ARG A 309 -7.04 -24.04 5.55
CA ARG A 309 -8.43 -24.29 5.17
C ARG A 309 -9.18 -22.99 4.88
N ILE A 310 -10.22 -23.14 4.08
CA ILE A 310 -11.53 -22.46 4.03
C ILE A 310 -12.11 -21.82 5.31
N PRO A 311 -11.79 -20.63 5.83
CA PRO A 311 -12.42 -20.15 7.05
C PRO A 311 -13.74 -19.46 6.70
N HIS A 312 -14.87 -20.15 6.91
CA HIS A 312 -16.20 -19.62 6.56
C HIS A 312 -16.76 -18.61 7.56
N ASN A 313 -16.23 -18.57 8.78
CA ASN A 313 -16.60 -17.61 9.81
C ASN A 313 -15.47 -17.43 10.84
N LYS A 314 -15.66 -16.48 11.78
CA LYS A 314 -14.68 -16.16 12.83
C LYS A 314 -14.29 -17.36 13.70
N THR A 315 -15.20 -18.29 13.97
CA THR A 315 -14.90 -19.49 14.77
C THR A 315 -13.95 -20.42 14.02
N TYR A 316 -14.20 -20.66 12.74
CA TYR A 316 -13.32 -21.46 11.89
C TYR A 316 -11.94 -20.79 11.70
N ALA A 317 -11.90 -19.47 11.58
CA ALA A 317 -10.64 -18.73 11.55
C ALA A 317 -9.85 -18.84 12.87
N LYS A 318 -10.52 -18.86 14.03
CA LYS A 318 -9.86 -19.12 15.32
C LYS A 318 -9.25 -20.52 15.37
N TYR A 319 -9.97 -21.53 14.86
CA TYR A 319 -9.42 -22.88 14.76
C TYR A 319 -8.22 -22.92 13.80
N ALA A 320 -8.31 -22.30 12.63
CA ALA A 320 -7.18 -22.18 11.70
C ALA A 320 -5.96 -21.52 12.37
N HIS A 321 -6.19 -20.46 13.15
CA HIS A 321 -5.13 -19.74 13.85
C HIS A 321 -4.47 -20.61 14.91
N ARG A 322 -5.27 -21.32 15.71
CA ARG A 322 -4.77 -22.28 16.70
C ARG A 322 -3.93 -23.37 16.05
N ASP A 323 -4.40 -23.93 14.93
CA ASP A 323 -3.67 -24.99 14.23
C ASP A 323 -2.34 -24.45 13.66
N PHE A 324 -2.36 -23.25 13.06
CA PHE A 324 -1.15 -22.57 12.60
C PHE A 324 -0.12 -22.34 13.71
N GLN A 325 -0.57 -21.89 14.89
CA GLN A 325 0.29 -21.68 16.04
C GLN A 325 0.94 -23.00 16.51
N ASN A 326 0.20 -24.11 16.44
CA ASN A 326 0.66 -25.43 16.84
C ASN A 326 1.53 -26.15 15.79
N ARG A 327 1.61 -25.68 14.53
CA ARG A 327 2.43 -26.33 13.48
C ARG A 327 3.86 -26.62 13.94
N HIS A 328 4.48 -25.66 14.64
CA HIS A 328 5.87 -25.79 15.12
C HIS A 328 6.06 -26.84 16.20
N ARG A 329 5.02 -27.19 16.98
CA ARG A 329 5.09 -28.24 18.00
C ARG A 329 5.21 -29.64 17.40
N TYR A 330 4.73 -29.84 16.17
CA TYR A 330 4.86 -31.14 15.49
C TYR A 330 6.26 -31.31 14.90
N TYR A 331 6.83 -30.26 14.30
CA TYR A 331 8.16 -30.30 13.68
C TYR A 331 9.35 -30.12 14.64
N SER A 332 9.11 -29.81 15.92
CA SER A 332 10.17 -29.77 16.94
C SER A 332 10.29 -31.08 17.75
N ASN A 333 9.41 -32.05 17.48
CA ASN A 333 9.40 -33.39 18.08
C ASN A 333 9.77 -34.49 17.07
N ILE A 334 10.21 -34.10 15.88
CA ILE A 334 10.88 -34.93 14.86
C ILE A 334 12.27 -34.34 14.70
#